data_AF-A0A820NQM4-F1
#
_entry.id   AF-A0A820NQM4-F1
#
_cell.length_a   1.000
_cell.length_b   1.000
_cell.length_c   1.000
_cell.angle_alpha   90.00
_cell.angle_beta   90.00
_cell.angle_gamma   90.00
#
_symmetry.space_group_name_H-M   'P 1'
#
loop_
_entity.id
_entity.type
_entity.pdbx_description
1 polymer ?
#
loop_
_entity_poly.entity_id
_entity_poly.type
_entity_poly.pdbx_seq_one_letter_code
_entity_poly.pdbx_strand_id
1 'polypeptide(L)'
;MSLRSISSGILRTPNSAFFNLLDYSFQPNYIDLLNPGSIGDGKTKLRLHYLDEGNQSSPETILLLHGEPSWSYLYRHFIPKLKQYRVIAVDLIGFGKSDKPANKNDYTYQRHVNWIREFIDNP
;
A
#
# COMPACT_ATOMS: atom_id res chain seq x y z
N MET A 1 -5.67 18.67 -1.82
CA MET A 1 -6.07 17.27 -2.11
C MET A 1 -7.04 16.85 -1.00
N SER A 2 -8.34 16.73 -1.28
CA SER A 2 -9.35 16.43 -0.24
C SER A 2 -9.49 14.92 -0.06
N LEU A 3 -9.24 14.41 1.16
CA LEU A 3 -9.46 13.01 1.51
C LEU A 3 -10.96 12.76 1.74
N ARG A 4 -11.51 11.63 1.28
CA ARG A 4 -12.89 11.23 1.60
C ARG A 4 -12.88 10.27 2.79
N SER A 5 -13.74 10.52 3.77
CA SER A 5 -14.01 9.58 4.85
C SER A 5 -14.76 8.38 4.29
N ILE A 6 -14.27 7.17 4.54
CA ILE A 6 -14.89 5.92 4.05
C ILE A 6 -15.52 5.09 5.18
N SER A 7 -15.09 5.34 6.42
CA SER A 7 -15.69 4.86 7.67
C SER A 7 -15.22 5.80 8.80
N SER A 8 -15.72 5.63 10.03
CA SER A 8 -15.27 6.44 11.17
C SER A 8 -13.76 6.30 11.36
N GLY A 9 -13.00 7.38 11.14
CA GLY A 9 -11.56 7.42 11.40
C GLY A 9 -10.64 6.91 10.28
N ILE A 10 -11.16 6.55 9.09
CA ILE A 10 -10.32 6.15 7.95
C ILE A 10 -10.58 7.07 6.76
N LEU A 11 -9.48 7.59 6.21
CA LEU A 11 -9.44 8.48 5.06
C LEU A 11 -8.90 7.74 3.83
N ARG A 12 -9.49 8.00 2.67
CA ARG A 12 -9.03 7.49 1.38
C ARG A 12 -8.83 8.61 0.39
N THR A 13 -7.68 8.59 -0.28
CA THR A 13 -7.36 9.56 -1.33
C THR A 13 -8.23 9.29 -2.56
N PRO A 14 -8.90 10.30 -3.13
CA PRO A 14 -9.69 10.12 -4.35
C PRO A 14 -8.82 9.64 -5.52
N ASN A 15 -9.35 8.72 -6.33
CA ASN A 15 -8.63 8.17 -7.49
C ASN A 15 -8.14 9.26 -8.46
N SER A 16 -8.88 10.35 -8.60
CA SER A 16 -8.52 11.48 -9.48
C SER A 16 -7.19 12.12 -9.14
N ALA A 17 -6.73 11.97 -7.90
CA ALA A 17 -5.48 12.52 -7.44
C ALA A 17 -4.25 11.71 -7.90
N PHE A 18 -4.48 10.57 -8.56
CA PHE A 18 -3.47 9.71 -9.17
C PHE A 18 -3.58 9.67 -10.71
N PHE A 19 -4.32 10.60 -11.30
CA PHE A 19 -4.37 10.75 -12.76
C PHE A 19 -3.14 11.48 -13.27
N ASN A 20 -2.70 11.16 -14.49
CA ASN A 20 -1.58 11.81 -15.19
C ASN A 20 -0.25 11.79 -14.43
N LEU A 21 0.03 10.70 -13.71
CA LEU A 21 1.33 10.50 -13.07
C LEU A 21 2.41 10.15 -14.10
N LEU A 22 3.49 10.92 -14.11
CA LEU A 22 4.62 10.69 -15.01
C LEU A 22 5.26 9.33 -14.74
N ASP A 23 5.39 8.52 -15.80
CA ASP A 23 6.03 7.19 -15.80
C ASP A 23 5.47 6.20 -14.78
N TYR A 24 4.19 6.32 -14.44
CA TYR A 24 3.51 5.45 -13.47
C TYR A 24 2.24 4.85 -14.07
N SER A 25 2.41 3.95 -15.03
CA SER A 25 1.33 3.27 -15.75
C SER A 25 0.98 1.89 -15.18
N PHE A 26 1.39 1.60 -13.94
CA PHE A 26 1.16 0.30 -13.30
C PHE A 26 -0.29 0.10 -12.89
N GLN A 27 -0.78 -1.14 -13.00
CA GLN A 27 -2.12 -1.49 -12.57
C GLN A 27 -2.19 -1.52 -11.04
N PRO A 28 -3.19 -0.87 -10.42
CA PRO A 28 -3.32 -0.90 -8.97
C PRO A 28 -3.96 -2.22 -8.52
N ASN A 29 -3.32 -2.91 -7.58
CA ASN A 29 -3.90 -4.03 -6.85
C ASN A 29 -4.22 -3.61 -5.41
N TYR A 30 -5.17 -4.29 -4.78
CA TYR A 30 -5.61 -3.98 -3.43
C TYR A 30 -5.93 -5.24 -2.64
N ILE A 31 -5.64 -5.18 -1.35
CA ILE A 31 -6.06 -6.19 -0.37
C ILE A 31 -6.62 -5.49 0.87
N ASP A 32 -7.64 -6.09 1.47
CA ASP A 32 -8.20 -5.63 2.72
C ASP A 32 -7.52 -6.36 3.88
N LEU A 33 -6.70 -5.63 4.64
CA LEU A 33 -6.08 -6.11 5.87
C LEU A 33 -7.07 -5.98 7.03
N LEU A 34 -7.10 -6.98 7.90
CA LEU A 34 -7.58 -6.81 9.25
C LEU A 34 -6.71 -5.73 9.93
N ASN A 35 -7.28 -5.03 10.90
CA ASN A 35 -6.54 -4.00 11.62
C ASN A 35 -6.10 -4.56 12.98
N PRO A 36 -4.89 -5.15 13.10
CA PRO A 36 -4.50 -5.85 14.31
C PRO A 36 -4.08 -4.79 15.34
N GLY A 37 -4.96 -4.51 16.29
CA GLY A 37 -4.73 -3.54 17.35
C GLY A 37 -5.39 -2.19 17.09
N SER A 38 -6.72 -2.14 17.24
CA SER A 38 -7.53 -0.97 17.62
C SER A 38 -7.37 0.34 16.83
N ILE A 39 -8.01 0.39 15.67
CA ILE A 39 -8.82 1.55 15.27
C ILE A 39 -10.25 1.02 15.18
N GLY A 40 -11.13 1.46 16.08
CA GLY A 40 -12.51 0.98 16.13
C GLY A 40 -12.70 -0.45 16.68
N ASP A 41 -13.79 -1.09 16.26
CA ASP A 41 -14.43 -2.28 16.82
C ASP A 41 -13.71 -3.64 16.57
N GLY A 42 -12.48 -3.62 16.04
CA GLY A 42 -11.76 -4.84 15.65
C GLY A 42 -12.32 -5.53 14.40
N LYS A 43 -13.27 -4.90 13.69
CA LYS A 43 -13.88 -5.42 12.44
C LYS A 43 -13.55 -4.56 11.23
N THR A 44 -13.08 -3.34 11.46
CA THR A 44 -12.77 -2.40 10.39
C THR A 44 -11.51 -2.82 9.64
N LYS A 45 -11.65 -3.03 8.31
CA LYS A 45 -10.54 -3.39 7.42
C LYS A 45 -9.87 -2.15 6.83
N LEU A 46 -8.56 -2.24 6.60
CA LEU A 46 -7.77 -1.23 5.91
C LEU A 46 -7.38 -1.73 4.54
N ARG A 47 -7.67 -0.96 3.49
CA ARG A 47 -7.26 -1.31 2.14
C ARG A 47 -5.82 -0.89 1.90
N LEU A 48 -4.96 -1.87 1.68
CA LEU A 48 -3.57 -1.69 1.27
C LEU A 48 -3.49 -1.77 -0.26
N HIS A 49 -2.82 -0.81 -0.88
CA HIS A 49 -2.48 -0.82 -2.30
C HIS A 49 -1.10 -1.44 -2.50
N TYR A 50 -0.96 -2.20 -3.58
CA TYR A 50 0.32 -2.70 -4.05
C TYR A 50 0.34 -2.78 -5.57
N LEU A 51 1.56 -2.76 -6.13
CA LEU A 51 1.83 -3.13 -7.50
C LEU A 51 2.29 -4.60 -7.53
N ASP A 52 1.92 -5.31 -8.59
CA ASP A 52 2.35 -6.67 -8.85
C ASP A 52 2.78 -6.78 -10.32
N GLU A 53 4.08 -6.72 -10.54
CA GLU A 53 4.69 -6.50 -11.84
C GLU A 53 5.79 -7.53 -12.12
N GLY A 54 6.29 -7.54 -13.36
CA GLY A 54 7.37 -8.45 -13.76
C GLY A 54 6.91 -9.87 -14.06
N ASN A 55 7.77 -10.86 -13.82
CA ASN A 55 7.54 -12.26 -14.18
C ASN A 55 6.84 -13.02 -13.05
N GLN A 56 5.53 -13.23 -13.20
CA GLN A 56 4.68 -13.96 -12.25
C GLN A 56 5.05 -15.44 -12.08
N SER A 57 5.81 -16.02 -13.00
CA SER A 57 6.31 -17.39 -12.92
C SER A 57 7.72 -17.49 -12.35
N SER A 58 8.33 -16.37 -11.92
CA SER A 58 9.64 -16.39 -11.29
C SER A 58 9.59 -17.10 -9.93
N PRO A 59 10.57 -17.96 -9.60
CA PRO A 59 10.63 -18.60 -8.27
C PRO A 59 10.95 -17.58 -7.15
N GLU A 60 11.44 -16.40 -7.50
CA GLU A 60 11.85 -15.36 -6.55
C GLU A 60 10.97 -14.13 -6.72
N THR A 61 10.57 -13.54 -5.58
CA THR A 61 9.82 -12.29 -5.53
C THR A 61 10.65 -11.21 -4.85
N ILE A 62 10.74 -10.04 -5.47
CA ILE A 62 11.35 -8.85 -4.88
C ILE A 62 10.24 -8.00 -4.27
N LEU A 63 10.31 -7.80 -2.95
CA LEU A 63 9.43 -6.89 -2.22
C LEU A 63 10.11 -5.52 -2.05
N LEU A 64 9.47 -4.48 -2.55
CA LEU A 64 9.91 -3.09 -2.46
C LEU A 64 9.07 -2.34 -1.43
N LEU A 65 9.70 -1.98 -0.31
CA LEU A 65 9.08 -1.22 0.79
C LEU A 65 9.62 0.19 0.82
N HIS A 66 8.76 1.18 0.55
CA HIS A 66 9.14 2.58 0.61
C HIS A 66 9.29 3.06 2.08
N GLY A 67 9.93 4.23 2.26
CA GLY A 67 10.01 4.92 3.54
C GLY A 67 9.19 6.23 3.57
N GLU A 68 9.43 7.05 4.59
CA GLU A 68 8.81 8.38 4.76
C GLU A 68 9.41 9.43 3.80
N PRO A 69 8.63 10.36 3.20
CA PRO A 69 7.17 10.44 3.06
C PRO A 69 6.71 9.94 1.67
N SER A 70 7.26 8.82 1.20
CA SER A 70 7.11 8.36 -0.19
C SER A 70 6.00 7.31 -0.35
N TRP A 71 5.91 6.71 -1.54
CA TRP A 71 5.02 5.60 -1.87
C TRP A 71 5.59 4.81 -3.06
N SER A 72 4.93 3.76 -3.54
CA SER A 72 5.41 2.89 -4.64
C SER A 72 5.84 3.64 -5.92
N TYR A 73 5.34 4.86 -6.13
CA TYR A 73 5.84 5.79 -7.18
C TYR A 73 7.36 5.99 -7.17
N LEU A 74 8.01 5.91 -6.01
CA LEU A 74 9.46 5.95 -5.85
C LEU A 74 10.17 4.90 -6.73
N TYR A 75 9.56 3.73 -6.88
CA TYR A 75 10.16 2.57 -7.55
C TYR A 75 9.83 2.49 -9.05
N ARG A 76 9.13 3.46 -9.62
CA ARG A 76 8.65 3.38 -11.02
C ARG A 76 9.74 3.16 -12.08
N HIS A 77 10.97 3.61 -11.82
CA HIS A 77 12.12 3.38 -12.70
C HIS A 77 12.98 2.17 -12.30
N PHE A 78 12.68 1.56 -11.16
CA PHE A 78 13.34 0.34 -10.66
C PHE A 78 12.60 -0.89 -11.16
N ILE A 79 11.27 -0.89 -11.06
CA ILE A 79 10.41 -2.02 -11.45
C ILE A 79 10.74 -2.54 -12.87
N PRO A 80 10.87 -1.70 -13.92
CA PRO A 80 11.20 -2.18 -15.26
C PRO A 80 12.57 -2.88 -15.38
N LYS A 81 13.52 -2.56 -14.49
CA LYS A 81 14.87 -3.14 -14.46
C LYS A 81 14.91 -4.50 -13.75
N LEU A 82 13.83 -4.88 -13.07
CA LEU A 82 13.69 -6.10 -12.28
C LEU A 82 12.71 -7.10 -12.90
N LYS A 83 12.31 -6.89 -14.17
CA LYS A 83 11.24 -7.62 -14.86
C LYS A 83 11.41 -9.16 -14.93
N GLN A 84 12.62 -9.67 -14.71
CA GLN A 84 12.90 -11.11 -14.64
C GLN A 84 12.39 -11.77 -13.35
N TYR A 85 12.13 -10.97 -12.31
CA TYR A 85 11.53 -11.38 -11.04
C TYR A 85 10.05 -10.98 -11.01
N ARG A 86 9.27 -11.60 -10.12
CA ARG A 86 8.02 -10.98 -9.66
C ARG A 86 8.39 -9.82 -8.75
N VAL A 87 7.78 -8.65 -8.94
CA VAL A 87 8.09 -7.44 -8.18
C VAL A 87 6.82 -6.94 -7.52
N ILE A 88 6.83 -6.91 -6.19
CA ILE A 88 5.75 -6.38 -5.38
C ILE A 88 6.20 -5.03 -4.81
N ALA A 89 5.47 -3.95 -5.08
CA ALA A 89 5.74 -2.64 -4.47
C ALA A 89 4.52 -2.18 -3.68
N VAL A 90 4.66 -2.08 -2.36
CA VAL A 90 3.55 -1.79 -1.44
C VAL A 90 3.48 -0.29 -1.16
N ASP A 91 2.27 0.27 -1.06
CA ASP A 91 2.04 1.53 -0.35
C ASP A 91 1.72 1.24 1.11
N LEU A 92 2.58 1.64 2.03
CA LEU A 92 2.31 1.53 3.46
C LEU A 92 1.00 2.23 3.83
N ILE A 93 0.26 1.68 4.78
CA ILE A 93 -0.93 2.34 5.35
C ILE A 93 -0.55 3.76 5.79
N GLY A 94 -1.33 4.76 5.38
CA GLY A 94 -1.02 6.18 5.52
C GLY A 94 -0.46 6.85 4.26
N PHE A 95 0.01 6.09 3.27
CA PHE A 95 0.72 6.61 2.09
C PHE A 95 0.03 6.22 0.78
N GLY A 96 0.48 6.85 -0.30
CA GLY A 96 0.08 6.53 -1.67
C GLY A 96 -1.43 6.33 -1.84
N LYS A 97 -1.81 5.22 -2.47
CA LYS A 97 -3.20 4.81 -2.72
C LYS A 97 -3.82 3.97 -1.59
N SER A 98 -3.04 3.61 -0.57
CA SER A 98 -3.52 2.92 0.63
C SER A 98 -4.41 3.80 1.50
N ASP A 99 -5.21 3.16 2.34
CA ASP A 99 -6.01 3.82 3.37
C ASP A 99 -5.15 4.52 4.40
N LYS A 100 -5.72 5.56 5.01
CA LYS A 100 -5.03 6.47 5.92
C LYS A 100 -5.85 6.63 7.19
N PRO A 101 -5.47 5.95 8.30
CA PRO A 101 -5.95 6.30 9.63
C PRO A 101 -5.91 7.81 9.89
N ALA A 102 -7.03 8.38 10.35
CA ALA A 102 -7.12 9.82 10.55
C ALA A 102 -6.35 10.31 11.80
N ASN A 103 -6.16 9.43 12.78
CA ASN A 103 -5.49 9.76 14.03
C ASN A 103 -4.00 9.40 13.95
N LYS A 104 -3.13 10.36 14.24
CA LYS A 104 -1.67 10.16 14.24
C LYS A 104 -1.23 9.05 15.18
N ASN A 105 -1.89 8.89 16.32
CA ASN A 105 -1.57 7.84 17.30
C ASN A 105 -1.81 6.43 16.74
N ASP A 106 -2.50 6.33 15.61
CA ASP A 106 -2.72 5.06 14.96
C ASP A 106 -1.53 4.53 14.17
N TYR A 107 -0.53 5.38 13.95
CA TYR A 107 0.71 5.03 13.27
C TYR A 107 1.77 4.72 14.31
N THR A 108 1.88 3.44 14.67
CA THR A 108 2.96 2.93 15.51
C THR A 108 3.87 2.02 14.69
N TYR A 109 5.14 1.91 15.11
CA TYR A 109 6.08 0.99 14.49
C TYR A 109 5.52 -0.45 14.41
N GLN A 110 4.96 -0.94 15.53
CA GLN A 110 4.40 -2.28 15.60
C GLN A 110 3.23 -2.48 14.64
N ARG A 111 2.36 -1.47 14.48
CA ARG A 111 1.24 -1.56 13.53
C ARG A 111 1.72 -1.63 12.08
N HIS A 112 2.72 -0.83 11.69
CA HIS A 112 3.32 -0.94 10.36
C HIS A 112 3.92 -2.32 10.10
N VAL A 113 4.65 -2.89 11.06
CA VAL A 113 5.17 -4.26 10.96
C VAL A 113 4.04 -5.28 10.81
N ASN A 114 2.97 -5.14 11.59
CA ASN A 114 1.84 -6.07 11.55
C ASN A 114 1.10 -6.02 10.21
N TRP A 115 0.83 -4.83 9.66
CA TRP A 115 0.17 -4.70 8.35
C TRP A 115 0.99 -5.31 7.22
N ILE A 116 2.32 -5.13 7.22
CA ILE A 116 3.19 -5.76 6.23
C ILE A 116 3.28 -7.28 6.41
N ARG A 117 3.35 -7.77 7.66
CA ARG A 117 3.32 -9.21 7.92
C ARG A 117 2.04 -9.84 7.40
N GLU A 118 0.89 -9.24 7.72
CA GLU A 118 -0.41 -9.74 7.25
C GLU A 118 -0.51 -9.75 5.73
N PHE A 119 0.01 -8.73 5.04
CA PHE A 119 0.11 -8.71 3.60
C PHE A 119 0.97 -9.86 3.04
N ILE A 120 2.14 -10.12 3.64
CA ILE A 120 3.05 -11.17 3.18
C ILE A 120 2.45 -12.57 3.40
N ASP A 121 1.72 -12.76 4.49
CA ASP A 121 1.06 -14.03 4.80
C ASP A 121 -0.18 -14.29 3.91
N ASN A 122 -0.69 -13.26 3.22
CA ASN A 122 -1.86 -13.32 2.33
C ASN A 122 -1.60 -12.58 1.00
N PRO A 123 -0.66 -13.08 0.16
CA PRO A 123 -0.22 -12.39 -1.06
C PRO A 123 -1.24 -12.39 -2.20
#